data_AF-A0A9D8Q7N7-F1
#
_entry.id   AF-A0A9D8Q7N7-F1
#
_cell.length_a   1.000
_cell.length_b   1.000
_cell.length_c   1.000
_cell.angle_alpha   90.00
_cell.angle_beta   90.00
_cell.angle_gamma   90.00
#
_symmetry.space_group_name_H-M   'P 1'
#
loop_
_entity.id
_entity.type
_entity.pdbx_description
1 polymer ?
#
loop_
_entity_poly.entity_id
_entity_poly.type
_entity_poly.pdbx_seq_one_letter_code
_entity_poly.pdbx_strand_id
1 'polypeptide(L)'
;MLLDIGFLDDATRPKPIRLEGLTEAQRAPGLHLKEVHDHLRGNMLTLGRLIERAAAGGQNAAALTAEAANLAMVANYRRFGVLCGEHCQIVNMHHSIEDAAIFPAIAAQGPGFKAIADRLRAEHVVVHQLLERLIDALGELADEPGAQKFAATLEIYRALERVLLSHLGYEEEAIGDALGAFDIF
;
A
#
# COMPACT_ATOMS: atom_id res chain seq x y z
N MET A 1 -9.37 -6.50 -13.87
CA MET A 1 -10.65 -6.13 -13.22
C MET A 1 -10.54 -4.76 -12.52
N LEU A 2 -9.95 -3.77 -13.20
CA LEU A 2 -9.55 -2.48 -12.60
C LEU A 2 -10.05 -1.26 -13.39
N LEU A 3 -10.82 -1.48 -14.45
CA LEU A 3 -11.19 -0.46 -15.44
C LEU A 3 -12.12 0.63 -14.88
N ASP A 4 -12.73 0.38 -13.73
CA ASP A 4 -13.65 1.26 -13.01
C ASP A 4 -12.98 1.98 -11.82
N ILE A 5 -11.69 1.72 -11.54
CA ILE A 5 -10.92 2.53 -10.60
C ILE A 5 -10.33 3.72 -11.35
N GLY A 6 -10.71 4.92 -10.92
CA GLY A 6 -10.12 6.17 -11.42
C GLY A 6 -8.72 6.38 -10.85
N PHE A 7 -7.71 5.74 -11.44
CA PHE A 7 -6.31 6.01 -11.07
C PHE A 7 -5.97 7.49 -11.29
N LEU A 8 -5.36 8.10 -10.28
CA LEU A 8 -4.91 9.48 -10.35
C LEU A 8 -3.55 9.55 -11.04
N ASP A 9 -3.35 10.57 -11.88
CA ASP A 9 -2.06 10.82 -12.53
C ASP A 9 -1.10 11.51 -11.54
N ASP A 10 0.03 10.88 -11.24
CA ASP A 10 1.06 11.42 -10.35
C ASP A 10 1.58 12.78 -10.82
N ALA A 11 1.59 13.05 -12.14
CA ALA A 11 2.02 14.34 -12.70
C ALA A 11 1.10 15.52 -12.31
N THR A 12 -0.09 15.21 -11.80
CA THR A 12 -1.07 16.22 -11.35
C THR A 12 -0.99 16.51 -9.84
N ARG A 13 -0.03 15.90 -9.12
CA ARG A 13 0.21 16.19 -7.70
C ARG A 13 0.62 17.65 -7.49
N PRO A 14 0.08 18.34 -6.45
CA PRO A 14 0.63 19.61 -5.99
C PRO A 14 2.12 19.46 -5.64
N LYS A 15 2.93 20.47 -5.98
CA LYS A 15 4.35 20.44 -5.64
C LYS A 15 4.55 20.55 -4.11
N PRO A 16 5.44 19.73 -3.52
CA PRO A 16 5.86 19.87 -2.12
C PRO A 16 6.29 21.29 -1.79
N ILE A 17 5.92 21.76 -0.59
CA ILE A 17 6.30 23.08 -0.08
C ILE A 17 7.55 22.89 0.77
N ARG A 18 8.66 23.51 0.36
CA ARG A 18 9.93 23.41 1.08
C ARG A 18 9.92 24.30 2.33
N LEU A 19 10.15 23.69 3.49
CA LEU A 19 10.37 24.38 4.75
C LEU A 19 11.89 24.44 5.04
N GLU A 20 12.41 25.63 5.33
CA GLU A 20 13.84 25.85 5.56
C GLU A 20 14.16 26.04 7.04
N GLY A 21 15.41 25.76 7.43
CA GLY A 21 15.90 26.03 8.78
C GLY A 21 15.35 25.10 9.87
N LEU A 22 14.76 23.96 9.51
CA LEU A 22 14.22 23.00 10.47
C LEU A 22 15.32 22.40 11.36
N THR A 23 15.03 22.36 12.65
CA THR A 23 15.84 21.66 13.65
C THR A 23 15.69 20.14 13.53
N GLU A 24 16.61 19.38 14.13
CA GLU A 24 16.49 17.92 14.19
C GLU A 24 15.18 17.46 14.86
N ALA A 25 14.74 18.17 15.91
CA ALA A 25 13.48 17.88 16.60
C ALA A 25 12.26 18.05 15.66
N GLN A 26 12.26 19.10 14.82
CA GLN A 26 11.18 19.32 13.85
C GLN A 26 11.19 18.32 12.68
N ARG A 27 12.32 17.64 12.45
CA ARG A 27 12.39 16.56 11.45
C ARG A 27 11.95 15.20 11.98
N ALA A 28 11.98 15.02 13.31
CA ALA A 28 11.73 13.72 13.92
C ALA A 28 10.34 13.13 13.60
N PRO A 29 9.22 13.90 13.58
CA PRO A 29 7.91 13.34 13.22
C PRO A 29 7.86 12.83 11.77
N GLY A 30 8.46 13.56 10.82
CA GLY A 30 8.57 13.13 9.42
C GLY A 30 9.44 11.88 9.25
N LEU A 31 10.51 11.76 10.03
CA LEU A 31 11.33 10.54 10.06
C LEU A 31 10.54 9.35 10.62
N HIS A 32 9.71 9.57 11.64
CA HIS A 32 8.86 8.52 12.18
C HIS A 32 7.80 8.05 11.18
N LEU A 33 7.15 8.99 10.47
CA LEU A 33 6.24 8.67 9.36
C LEU A 33 6.96 7.77 8.34
N LYS A 34 8.18 8.15 7.96
CA LYS A 34 9.01 7.38 7.06
C LYS A 34 9.31 5.97 7.57
N GLU A 35 9.59 5.79 8.87
CA GLU A 35 9.81 4.46 9.47
C GLU A 35 8.57 3.56 9.34
N VAL A 36 7.38 4.12 9.59
CA VAL A 36 6.10 3.42 9.38
C VAL A 36 5.95 3.04 7.91
N HIS A 37 6.21 3.97 6.99
CA HIS A 37 6.14 3.69 5.56
C HIS A 37 7.14 2.64 5.11
N ASP A 38 8.36 2.65 5.63
CA ASP A 38 9.37 1.66 5.31
C ASP A 38 8.95 0.25 5.79
N HIS A 39 8.22 0.15 6.91
CA HIS A 39 7.57 -1.10 7.30
C HIS A 39 6.52 -1.56 6.26
N LEU A 40 5.68 -0.64 5.77
CA LEU A 40 4.70 -0.95 4.71
C LEU A 40 5.37 -1.41 3.41
N ARG A 41 6.45 -0.73 3.00
CA ARG A 41 7.28 -1.13 1.84
C ARG A 41 7.86 -2.54 2.03
N GLY A 42 8.36 -2.83 3.23
CA GLY A 42 8.89 -4.16 3.58
C GLY A 42 7.85 -5.27 3.48
N ASN A 43 6.62 -4.99 3.90
CA ASN A 43 5.49 -5.93 3.77
C ASN A 43 5.13 -6.18 2.30
N MET A 44 5.07 -5.14 1.46
CA MET A 44 4.88 -5.29 0.03
C MET A 44 5.98 -6.15 -0.61
N LEU A 45 7.25 -5.88 -0.33
CA LEU A 45 8.34 -6.72 -0.84
C LEU A 45 8.22 -8.20 -0.42
N THR A 46 7.78 -8.44 0.82
CA THR A 46 7.57 -9.79 1.34
C THR A 46 6.45 -10.51 0.59
N LEU A 47 5.34 -9.82 0.33
CA LEU A 47 4.21 -10.31 -0.45
C LEU A 47 4.60 -10.59 -1.90
N GLY A 48 5.32 -9.67 -2.56
CA GLY A 48 5.83 -9.85 -3.91
C GLY A 48 6.71 -11.11 -4.06
N ARG A 49 7.57 -11.38 -3.08
CA ARG A 49 8.38 -12.62 -3.06
C ARG A 49 7.55 -13.89 -2.86
N LEU A 50 6.45 -13.81 -2.09
CA LEU A 50 5.54 -14.94 -1.91
C LEU A 50 4.78 -15.25 -3.19
N ILE A 51 4.33 -14.21 -3.91
CA ILE A 51 3.72 -14.32 -5.23
C ILE A 51 4.67 -15.03 -6.20
N GLU A 52 5.93 -14.60 -6.26
CA GLU A 52 6.91 -15.21 -7.17
C GLU A 52 7.12 -16.69 -6.87
N ARG A 53 7.20 -17.06 -5.58
CA ARG A 53 7.28 -18.47 -5.17
C ARG A 53 6.01 -19.25 -5.49
N ALA A 54 4.83 -18.66 -5.30
CA ALA A 54 3.56 -19.30 -5.62
C ALA A 54 3.44 -19.57 -7.13
N ALA A 55 3.89 -18.63 -7.96
CA ALA A 55 3.97 -18.81 -9.42
C ALA A 55 5.02 -19.86 -9.84
N ALA A 56 6.19 -19.87 -9.19
CA ALA A 56 7.27 -20.81 -9.47
C ALA A 56 6.98 -22.24 -8.97
N GLY A 57 6.11 -22.41 -7.97
CA GLY A 57 5.67 -23.71 -7.47
C GLY A 57 5.03 -24.61 -8.54
N GLY A 58 4.51 -24.02 -9.63
CA GLY A 58 4.07 -24.76 -10.82
C GLY A 58 5.22 -25.33 -11.68
N GLN A 59 6.44 -24.81 -11.54
CA GLN A 59 7.61 -25.22 -12.33
C GLN A 59 8.43 -26.35 -11.70
N ASN A 60 8.33 -26.54 -10.37
CA ASN A 60 9.08 -27.60 -9.65
C ASN A 60 8.32 -28.94 -9.57
N ALA A 61 7.20 -29.05 -10.28
CA ALA A 61 6.36 -30.26 -10.35
C ALA A 61 7.06 -31.45 -11.02
N ALA A 62 8.19 -31.25 -11.72
CA ALA A 62 8.92 -32.31 -12.40
C ALA A 62 9.49 -33.38 -11.44
N ALA A 63 9.63 -33.09 -10.14
CA ALA A 63 10.14 -34.01 -9.12
C ALA A 63 9.07 -34.51 -8.12
N LEU A 64 7.83 -34.01 -8.20
CA LEU A 64 6.73 -34.32 -7.28
C LEU A 64 5.60 -35.05 -8.02
N THR A 65 4.84 -35.89 -7.33
CA THR A 65 3.58 -36.40 -7.89
C THR A 65 2.64 -35.21 -8.14
N ALA A 66 1.75 -35.32 -9.14
CA ALA A 66 0.79 -34.24 -9.47
C ALA A 66 -0.03 -33.78 -8.23
N GLU A 67 -0.37 -34.72 -7.34
CA GLU A 67 -1.07 -34.44 -6.08
C GLU A 67 -0.23 -33.59 -5.11
N ALA A 68 1.05 -33.92 -4.93
CA ALA A 68 1.95 -33.17 -4.05
C ALA A 68 2.25 -31.76 -4.60
N ALA A 69 2.35 -31.62 -5.93
CA ALA A 69 2.49 -30.31 -6.57
C ALA A 69 1.24 -29.44 -6.35
N ASN A 70 0.04 -30.03 -6.42
CA ASN A 70 -1.22 -29.33 -6.17
C ASN A 70 -1.34 -28.84 -4.72
N LEU A 71 -1.03 -29.71 -3.74
CA LEU A 71 -1.06 -29.35 -2.32
C LEU A 71 -0.08 -28.22 -1.96
N ALA A 72 1.15 -28.26 -2.51
CA ALA A 72 2.14 -27.21 -2.30
C ALA A 72 1.68 -25.86 -2.87
N MET A 73 1.05 -25.89 -4.04
CA MET A 73 0.49 -24.70 -4.68
C MET A 73 -0.64 -24.09 -3.82
N VAL A 74 -1.60 -24.90 -3.36
CA VAL A 74 -2.70 -24.44 -2.49
C VAL A 74 -2.18 -23.83 -1.18
N ALA A 75 -1.16 -24.45 -0.57
CA ALA A 75 -0.53 -23.93 0.64
C ALA A 75 0.12 -22.55 0.43
N ASN A 76 0.77 -22.34 -0.72
CA ASN A 76 1.36 -21.06 -1.08
C ASN A 76 0.29 -19.96 -1.24
N TYR A 77 -0.84 -20.28 -1.87
CA TYR A 77 -1.94 -19.33 -2.04
C TYR A 77 -2.55 -18.90 -0.70
N ARG A 78 -2.79 -19.84 0.22
CA ARG A 78 -3.30 -19.52 1.56
C ARG A 78 -2.35 -18.62 2.35
N ARG A 79 -1.04 -18.90 2.29
CA ARG A 79 -0.04 -18.08 2.96
C ARG A 79 0.02 -16.66 2.41
N PHE A 80 -0.09 -16.51 1.10
CA PHE A 80 -0.21 -15.20 0.46
C PHE A 80 -1.48 -14.46 0.93
N GLY A 81 -2.62 -15.18 0.99
CA GLY A 81 -3.88 -14.74 1.59
C GLY A 81 -3.73 -14.03 2.93
N VAL A 82 -3.22 -14.76 3.92
CA VAL A 82 -3.11 -14.29 5.31
C VAL A 82 -2.25 -13.03 5.42
N LEU A 83 -1.03 -13.08 4.87
CA LEU A 83 -0.09 -11.96 4.98
C LEU A 83 -0.57 -10.71 4.23
N CYS A 84 -1.28 -10.91 3.11
CA CYS A 84 -1.85 -9.81 2.38
C CYS A 84 -3.00 -9.16 3.18
N GLY A 85 -3.86 -9.96 3.80
CA GLY A 85 -4.91 -9.46 4.70
C GLY A 85 -4.35 -8.67 5.88
N GLU A 86 -3.29 -9.16 6.54
CA GLU A 86 -2.61 -8.45 7.62
C GLU A 86 -2.05 -7.10 7.13
N HIS A 87 -1.37 -7.08 5.99
CA HIS A 87 -0.85 -5.85 5.41
C HIS A 87 -1.97 -4.85 5.09
N CYS A 88 -3.09 -5.33 4.53
CA CYS A 88 -4.25 -4.48 4.23
C CYS A 88 -4.80 -3.80 5.49
N GLN A 89 -4.88 -4.52 6.60
CA GLN A 89 -5.34 -3.96 7.88
C GLN A 89 -4.41 -2.88 8.42
N ILE A 90 -3.08 -3.07 8.32
CA ILE A 90 -2.10 -2.09 8.77
C ILE A 90 -2.21 -0.81 7.93
N VAL A 91 -2.26 -0.91 6.61
CA VAL A 91 -2.43 0.25 5.71
C VAL A 91 -3.73 1.00 6.02
N ASN A 92 -4.84 0.27 6.16
CA ASN A 92 -6.14 0.85 6.50
C ASN A 92 -6.09 1.63 7.83
N MET A 93 -5.46 1.08 8.87
CA MET A 93 -5.33 1.75 10.16
C MET A 93 -4.49 3.03 10.06
N HIS A 94 -3.33 2.94 9.41
CA HIS A 94 -2.41 4.06 9.20
C HIS A 94 -3.08 5.22 8.44
N HIS A 95 -3.68 4.93 7.29
CA HIS A 95 -4.37 5.94 6.48
C HIS A 95 -5.61 6.52 7.20
N SER A 96 -6.32 5.70 8.00
CA SER A 96 -7.46 6.20 8.79
C SER A 96 -7.04 7.23 9.83
N ILE A 97 -5.85 7.06 10.44
CA ILE A 97 -5.30 8.04 11.39
C ILE A 97 -4.94 9.33 10.65
N GLU A 98 -4.30 9.23 9.49
CA GLU A 98 -3.93 10.38 8.68
C GLU A 98 -5.14 11.19 8.23
N ASP A 99 -6.14 10.51 7.67
CA ASP A 99 -7.39 11.13 7.22
C ASP A 99 -8.14 11.83 8.35
N ALA A 100 -8.17 11.22 9.54
CA ALA A 100 -8.92 11.72 10.68
C ALA A 100 -8.20 12.83 11.45
N ALA A 101 -6.86 12.81 11.51
CA ALA A 101 -6.10 13.67 12.41
C ALA A 101 -5.02 14.51 11.71
N ILE A 102 -4.19 13.91 10.85
CA ILE A 102 -3.01 14.58 10.28
C ILE A 102 -3.40 15.51 9.13
N PHE A 103 -4.13 15.01 8.14
CA PHE A 103 -4.49 15.78 6.95
C PHE A 103 -5.37 17.00 7.25
N PRO A 104 -6.34 16.96 8.19
CA PRO A 104 -7.04 18.16 8.62
C PRO A 104 -6.10 19.22 9.21
N ALA A 105 -5.13 18.81 10.02
CA ALA A 105 -4.16 19.72 10.64
C ALA A 105 -3.19 20.33 9.60
N ILE A 106 -2.74 19.52 8.63
CA ILE A 106 -1.95 20.00 7.50
C ILE A 106 -2.75 20.98 6.63
N ALA A 107 -4.00 20.65 6.32
CA ALA A 107 -4.87 21.50 5.50
C ALA A 107 -5.12 22.88 6.13
N ALA A 108 -5.08 22.98 7.46
CA ALA A 108 -5.23 24.24 8.17
C ALA A 108 -4.05 25.21 7.99
N GLN A 109 -2.90 24.74 7.49
CA GLN A 109 -1.68 25.54 7.32
C GLN A 109 -1.66 26.40 6.04
N GLY A 110 -2.78 26.46 5.33
CA GLY A 110 -3.01 27.38 4.21
C GLY A 110 -3.29 26.68 2.89
N PRO A 111 -3.57 27.45 1.81
CA PRO A 111 -4.10 26.90 0.56
C PRO A 111 -3.20 25.86 -0.12
N GLY A 112 -1.88 26.02 -0.01
CA GLY A 112 -0.92 25.08 -0.58
C GLY A 112 -0.95 23.72 0.11
N PHE A 113 -0.88 23.69 1.44
CA PHE A 113 -0.99 22.46 2.22
C PHE A 113 -2.38 21.83 2.15
N LYS A 114 -3.43 22.64 2.06
CA LYS A 114 -4.78 22.14 1.77
C LYS A 114 -4.83 21.36 0.45
N ALA A 115 -4.22 21.87 -0.61
CA ALA A 115 -4.19 21.16 -1.89
C ALA A 115 -3.43 19.82 -1.80
N ILE A 116 -2.31 19.78 -1.07
CA ILE A 116 -1.55 18.56 -0.80
C ILE A 116 -2.41 17.55 -0.02
N ALA A 117 -3.02 17.97 1.08
CA ALA A 117 -3.88 17.12 1.91
C ALA A 117 -5.11 16.60 1.13
N ASP A 118 -5.76 17.46 0.33
CA ASP A 118 -6.87 17.04 -0.54
C ASP A 118 -6.42 15.97 -1.55
N ARG A 119 -5.21 16.12 -2.11
CA ARG A 119 -4.62 15.13 -3.02
C ARG A 119 -4.32 13.81 -2.32
N LEU A 120 -3.68 13.83 -1.14
CA LEU A 120 -3.37 12.63 -0.37
C LEU A 120 -4.64 11.86 0.01
N ARG A 121 -5.69 12.55 0.48
CA ARG A 121 -7.01 11.95 0.74
C ARG A 121 -7.63 11.32 -0.51
N ALA A 122 -7.49 11.96 -1.67
CA ALA A 122 -8.00 11.39 -2.92
C ALA A 122 -7.22 10.12 -3.32
N GLU A 123 -5.91 10.08 -3.07
CA GLU A 123 -5.09 8.86 -3.26
C GLU A 123 -5.47 7.77 -2.25
N HIS A 124 -5.78 8.10 -1.00
CA HIS A 124 -6.30 7.15 -0.01
C HIS A 124 -7.58 6.45 -0.47
N VAL A 125 -8.49 7.16 -1.15
CA VAL A 125 -9.70 6.55 -1.72
C VAL A 125 -9.33 5.47 -2.74
N VAL A 126 -8.37 5.74 -3.63
CA VAL A 126 -7.90 4.76 -4.62
C VAL A 126 -7.23 3.56 -3.94
N VAL A 127 -6.40 3.81 -2.92
CA VAL A 127 -5.76 2.74 -2.13
C VAL A 127 -6.82 1.88 -1.45
N HIS A 128 -7.82 2.45 -0.78
CA HIS A 128 -8.89 1.69 -0.13
C HIS A 128 -9.70 0.86 -1.12
N GLN A 129 -10.05 1.40 -2.29
CA GLN A 129 -10.73 0.62 -3.34
C GLN A 129 -9.91 -0.59 -3.80
N LEU A 130 -8.58 -0.46 -3.86
CA LEU A 130 -7.68 -1.57 -4.19
C LEU A 130 -7.56 -2.57 -3.05
N LEU A 131 -7.50 -2.10 -1.80
CA LEU A 131 -7.48 -2.95 -0.60
C LEU A 131 -8.75 -3.79 -0.48
N GLU A 132 -9.93 -3.19 -0.63
CA GLU A 132 -11.22 -3.88 -0.59
C GLU A 132 -11.28 -5.00 -1.64
N ARG A 133 -10.95 -4.68 -2.90
CA ARG A 133 -10.91 -5.68 -3.98
C ARG A 133 -9.88 -6.76 -3.75
N LEU A 134 -8.75 -6.41 -3.16
CA LEU A 134 -7.72 -7.38 -2.85
C LEU A 134 -8.21 -8.33 -1.76
N ILE A 135 -8.86 -7.83 -0.71
CA ILE A 135 -9.49 -8.65 0.34
C ILE A 135 -10.53 -9.60 -0.27
N ASP A 136 -11.43 -9.09 -1.12
CA ASP A 136 -12.45 -9.92 -1.79
C ASP A 136 -11.81 -11.02 -2.65
N ALA A 137 -10.81 -10.65 -3.47
CA ALA A 137 -10.11 -11.60 -4.33
C ALA A 137 -9.29 -12.64 -3.53
N LEU A 138 -8.76 -12.28 -2.36
CA LEU A 138 -8.10 -13.23 -1.45
C LEU A 138 -9.11 -14.18 -0.81
N GLY A 139 -10.31 -13.68 -0.48
CA GLY A 139 -11.42 -14.50 0.01
C GLY A 139 -11.83 -15.55 -1.03
N GLU A 140 -12.09 -15.13 -2.27
CA GLU A 140 -12.43 -16.05 -3.37
C GLU A 140 -11.33 -17.08 -3.65
N LEU A 141 -10.07 -16.67 -3.56
CA LEU A 141 -8.92 -17.55 -3.74
C LEU A 141 -8.76 -18.54 -2.56
N ALA A 142 -9.11 -18.13 -1.35
CA ALA A 142 -9.07 -19.00 -0.17
C ALA A 142 -10.17 -20.06 -0.21
N ASP A 143 -11.37 -19.67 -0.65
CA ASP A 143 -12.54 -20.55 -0.76
C ASP A 143 -12.36 -21.61 -1.86
N GLU A 144 -11.87 -21.20 -3.03
CA GLU A 144 -11.62 -22.10 -4.16
C GLU A 144 -10.30 -21.71 -4.87
N PRO A 145 -9.19 -22.30 -4.42
CA PRO A 145 -7.86 -22.06 -5.00
C PRO A 145 -7.80 -22.42 -6.49
N GLY A 146 -7.20 -21.55 -7.31
CA GLY A 146 -7.01 -21.82 -8.74
C GLY A 146 -6.16 -20.78 -9.46
N ALA A 147 -5.51 -21.18 -10.56
CA ALA A 147 -4.58 -20.33 -11.30
C ALA A 147 -5.21 -19.04 -11.84
N GLN A 148 -6.46 -19.11 -12.30
CA GLN A 148 -7.19 -17.94 -12.80
C GLN A 148 -7.46 -16.91 -11.69
N LYS A 149 -7.97 -17.37 -10.53
CA LYS A 149 -8.21 -16.52 -9.36
C LYS A 149 -6.91 -15.92 -8.85
N PHE A 150 -5.85 -16.72 -8.76
CA PHE A 150 -4.52 -16.23 -8.39
C PHE A 150 -4.01 -15.13 -9.33
N ALA A 151 -4.17 -15.29 -10.64
CA ALA A 151 -3.79 -14.27 -11.61
C ALA A 151 -4.58 -12.96 -11.44
N ALA A 152 -5.89 -13.05 -11.16
CA ALA A 152 -6.73 -11.89 -10.89
C ALA A 152 -6.33 -11.18 -9.58
N THR A 153 -6.11 -11.93 -8.49
CA THR A 153 -5.61 -11.38 -7.22
C THR A 153 -4.26 -10.69 -7.41
N LEU A 154 -3.38 -11.29 -8.21
CA LEU A 154 -2.07 -10.73 -8.53
C LEU A 154 -2.14 -9.41 -9.31
N GLU A 155 -3.06 -9.30 -10.28
CA GLU A 155 -3.31 -8.05 -11.02
C GLU A 155 -3.65 -6.91 -10.05
N ILE A 156 -4.54 -7.16 -9.09
CA ILE A 156 -4.95 -6.19 -8.07
C ILE A 156 -3.79 -5.85 -7.14
N TYR A 157 -3.07 -6.86 -6.64
CA TYR A 157 -1.89 -6.65 -5.79
C TYR A 157 -0.85 -5.75 -6.48
N ARG A 158 -0.54 -5.97 -7.76
CA ARG A 158 0.44 -5.15 -8.48
C ARG A 158 -0.04 -3.72 -8.71
N ALA A 159 -1.34 -3.53 -8.89
CA ALA A 159 -1.92 -2.20 -8.93
C ALA A 159 -1.80 -1.49 -7.58
N LEU A 160 -2.12 -2.17 -6.48
CA LEU A 160 -1.94 -1.67 -5.12
C LEU A 160 -0.48 -1.32 -4.84
N GLU A 161 0.46 -2.22 -5.16
CA GLU A 161 1.91 -2.01 -4.99
C GLU A 161 2.37 -0.74 -5.68
N ARG A 162 2.02 -0.55 -6.95
CA ARG A 162 2.40 0.65 -7.69
C ARG A 162 1.84 1.92 -7.04
N VAL A 163 0.54 1.92 -6.72
CA VAL A 163 -0.14 3.11 -6.18
C VAL A 163 0.37 3.44 -4.78
N LEU A 164 0.40 2.45 -3.88
CA LEU A 164 0.82 2.63 -2.50
C LEU A 164 2.28 3.10 -2.42
N LEU A 165 3.20 2.47 -3.15
CA LEU A 165 4.61 2.87 -3.10
C LEU A 165 4.84 4.29 -3.63
N SER A 166 4.12 4.69 -4.69
CA SER A 166 4.16 6.06 -5.20
C SER A 166 3.58 7.05 -4.18
N HIS A 167 2.45 6.71 -3.59
CA HIS A 167 1.74 7.51 -2.58
C HIS A 167 2.63 7.80 -1.37
N LEU A 168 3.18 6.76 -0.73
CA LEU A 168 4.03 6.89 0.46
C LEU A 168 5.25 7.79 0.21
N GLY A 169 5.83 7.72 -1.01
CA GLY A 169 6.96 8.56 -1.38
C GLY A 169 6.58 10.04 -1.53
N TYR A 170 5.43 10.31 -2.13
CA TYR A 170 4.94 11.68 -2.26
C TYR A 170 4.55 12.29 -0.91
N GLU A 171 3.89 11.51 -0.05
CA GLU A 171 3.52 11.97 1.29
C GLU A 171 4.74 12.35 2.14
N GLU A 172 5.75 11.48 2.18
CA GLU A 172 7.03 11.76 2.85
C GLU A 172 7.64 13.08 2.40
N GLU A 173 7.67 13.33 1.09
CA GLU A 173 8.22 14.56 0.52
C GLU A 173 7.34 15.79 0.79
N ALA A 174 6.01 15.62 0.70
CA ALA A 174 5.07 16.73 0.71
C ALA A 174 4.72 17.22 2.12
N ILE A 175 4.68 16.33 3.11
CA ILE A 175 4.24 16.67 4.47
C ILE A 175 5.21 16.26 5.58
N GLY A 176 6.22 15.42 5.32
CA GLY A 176 7.09 14.89 6.39
C GLY A 176 7.76 15.99 7.23
N ASP A 177 8.36 16.99 6.58
CA ASP A 177 8.96 18.15 7.24
C ASP A 177 7.90 19.07 7.89
N ALA A 178 6.67 19.08 7.37
CA ALA A 178 5.57 19.90 7.87
C ALA A 178 5.01 19.39 9.22
N LEU A 179 5.10 18.08 9.48
CA LEU A 179 4.61 17.48 10.73
C LEU A 179 5.23 18.17 11.95
N GLY A 180 6.55 18.11 12.10
CA GLY A 180 7.22 18.75 13.23
C GLY A 180 7.34 20.27 13.11
N ALA A 181 7.32 20.84 11.90
CA ALA A 181 7.34 22.30 11.75
C ALA A 181 6.07 22.99 12.29
N PHE A 182 4.94 22.29 12.28
CA PHE A 182 3.65 22.79 12.73
C PHE A 182 3.16 22.14 14.03
N ASP A 183 4.05 21.44 14.75
CA ASP A 183 3.74 20.71 15.99
C ASP A 183 2.57 19.71 15.82
N ILE A 184 2.50 19.06 14.65
CA ILE A 184 1.56 18.00 14.31
C ILE A 184 2.22 16.67 14.66
N PHE A 185 1.94 16.20 15.88
CA PHE A 185 2.46 15.00 16.56
C PHE A 185 3.93 15.07 17.03
#